data_AF-A0A7T6XU84-F1
#
_entry.id   AF-A0A7T6XU84-F1
#
_cell.length_a   1.000
_cell.length_b   1.000
_cell.length_c   1.000
_cell.angle_alpha   90.00
_cell.angle_beta   90.00
_cell.angle_gamma   90.00
#
_symmetry.space_group_name_H-M   'P 1'
#
loop_
_entity.id
_entity.type
_entity.pdbx_description
1 polymer ?
#
loop_
_entity_poly.entity_id
_entity_poly.type
_entity_poly.pdbx_seq_one_letter_code
_entity_poly.pdbx_strand_id
1 'polypeptide(L)'
;MAKEPFHPITRRRRAKELGLDLPPSARLSSKLRLFVAISLLRPIHMLMSDPIVGFICLYTACIHCFNIEDSGLVFLSIVVGSLLGTVTVIICNAFLYLPKAAKHPDGQIPPDHRLYPAQIGSVELSIGLFWFACTARADISLASPVITIVVFAWGNLGVFVSTTQYLVDTYHGLTI
;
A
#
# COMPACT_ATOMS: atom_id res chain seq x y z
N MET A 1 32.85 14.00 -9.84
CA MET A 1 31.66 13.99 -10.74
C MET A 1 30.49 13.46 -9.93
N ALA A 2 29.68 14.36 -9.36
CA ALA A 2 28.61 13.99 -8.42
C ALA A 2 27.51 13.22 -9.16
N LYS A 3 27.13 12.06 -8.62
CA LYS A 3 26.13 11.17 -9.21
C LYS A 3 24.74 11.67 -8.80
N GLU A 4 24.25 12.68 -9.49
CA GLU A 4 22.91 13.23 -9.22
C GLU A 4 21.83 12.20 -9.59
N PRO A 5 20.80 12.01 -8.74
CA PRO A 5 19.73 11.03 -8.91
C PRO A 5 18.66 11.54 -9.89
N PHE A 6 19.05 11.88 -11.12
CA PHE A 6 18.06 12.26 -12.12
C PHE A 6 17.23 11.07 -12.57
N HIS A 7 15.92 11.28 -12.61
CA HIS A 7 14.93 10.33 -13.10
C HIS A 7 15.31 9.82 -14.50
N PRO A 8 15.17 8.51 -14.80
CA PRO A 8 15.65 7.89 -16.04
C PRO A 8 15.07 8.52 -17.32
N ILE A 9 13.93 9.22 -17.21
CA ILE A 9 13.30 9.92 -18.34
C ILE A 9 14.05 11.20 -18.71
N THR A 10 14.58 11.96 -17.74
CA THR A 10 15.38 13.17 -18.00
C THR A 10 16.70 12.81 -18.69
N ARG A 11 17.30 11.67 -18.31
CA ARG A 11 18.44 11.09 -19.01
C ARG A 11 18.11 10.66 -20.44
N ARG A 12 16.92 10.06 -20.68
CA ARG A 12 16.49 9.69 -22.03
C ARG A 12 16.19 10.90 -22.92
N ARG A 13 15.59 11.96 -22.38
CA ARG A 13 15.38 13.24 -23.11
C ARG A 13 16.73 13.88 -23.46
N ARG A 14 17.64 14.02 -22.49
CA ARG A 14 19.01 14.50 -22.76
C ARG A 14 19.78 13.61 -23.73
N ALA A 15 19.69 12.29 -23.62
CA ALA A 15 20.38 11.38 -24.53
C ALA A 15 19.87 11.50 -25.97
N LYS A 16 18.56 11.76 -26.14
CA LYS A 16 17.94 12.07 -27.44
C LYS A 16 18.37 13.43 -27.98
N GLU A 17 18.53 14.43 -27.11
CA GLU A 17 19.10 15.76 -27.45
C GLU A 17 20.59 15.68 -27.79
N LEU A 18 21.34 14.78 -27.14
CA LEU A 18 22.77 14.53 -27.36
C LEU A 18 23.06 13.56 -28.53
N GLY A 19 22.03 13.10 -29.25
CA GLY A 19 22.18 12.19 -30.39
C GLY A 19 22.78 10.82 -30.05
N LEU A 20 22.73 10.41 -28.77
CA LEU A 20 23.25 9.12 -28.31
C LEU A 20 22.20 8.02 -28.51
N ASP A 21 22.62 6.88 -29.06
CA ASP A 21 21.74 5.73 -29.28
C ASP A 21 21.10 5.25 -27.97
N LEU A 22 19.77 5.29 -27.94
CA LEU A 22 18.97 4.84 -26.81
C LEU A 22 18.98 3.30 -26.79
N PRO A 23 19.20 2.65 -25.62
CA PRO A 23 19.12 1.20 -25.54
C PRO A 23 17.72 0.73 -26.00
N PRO A 24 17.63 -0.26 -26.90
CA PRO A 24 16.38 -0.70 -27.51
C PRO A 24 15.38 -1.11 -26.43
N SER A 25 14.14 -0.64 -26.56
CA SER A 25 13.05 -1.02 -25.65
C SER A 25 12.93 -2.54 -25.62
N ALA A 26 13.17 -3.14 -24.45
CA ALA A 26 13.04 -4.59 -24.27
C ALA A 26 11.67 -5.09 -24.76
N ARG A 27 11.70 -6.17 -25.54
CA ARG A 27 10.54 -6.85 -26.15
C ARG A 27 9.46 -7.12 -25.10
N LEU A 28 8.20 -6.81 -25.43
CA LEU A 28 7.03 -6.85 -24.52
C LEU A 28 6.93 -8.17 -23.73
N SER A 29 7.27 -9.29 -24.37
CA SER A 29 7.31 -10.62 -23.73
C SER A 29 8.31 -10.72 -22.57
N SER A 30 9.48 -10.10 -22.69
CA SER A 30 10.49 -10.06 -21.63
C SER A 30 10.04 -9.20 -20.46
N LYS A 31 9.32 -8.09 -20.73
CA LYS A 31 8.71 -7.25 -19.68
C LYS A 31 7.55 -7.94 -18.98
N LEU A 32 6.71 -8.66 -19.72
CA LEU A 32 5.61 -9.48 -19.15
C LEU A 32 6.15 -10.59 -18.27
N ARG A 33 7.18 -11.35 -18.73
CA ARG A 33 7.82 -12.39 -17.90
C ARG A 33 8.48 -11.80 -16.66
N LEU A 34 9.16 -10.67 -16.80
CA LEU A 34 9.77 -9.97 -15.68
C LEU A 34 8.70 -9.45 -14.70
N PHE A 35 7.59 -8.93 -15.20
CA PHE A 35 6.46 -8.47 -14.38
C PHE A 35 5.81 -9.64 -13.64
N VAL A 36 5.53 -10.75 -14.31
CA VAL A 36 4.97 -11.95 -13.68
C VAL A 36 5.95 -12.54 -12.65
N ALA A 37 7.24 -12.64 -12.99
CA ALA A 37 8.25 -13.14 -12.08
C ALA A 37 8.45 -12.23 -10.86
N ILE A 38 8.48 -10.91 -11.03
CA ILE A 38 8.66 -9.96 -9.91
C ILE A 38 7.38 -9.86 -9.07
N SER A 39 6.20 -9.90 -9.68
CA SER A 39 4.92 -9.80 -8.97
C SER A 39 4.55 -11.06 -8.20
N LEU A 40 5.02 -12.25 -8.62
CA LEU A 40 4.69 -13.51 -7.93
C LEU A 40 5.88 -14.11 -7.16
N LEU A 41 7.08 -14.13 -7.74
CA LEU A 41 8.21 -14.85 -7.12
C LEU A 41 8.78 -14.13 -5.90
N ARG A 42 8.78 -12.79 -5.92
CA ARG A 42 9.32 -11.96 -4.82
C ARG A 42 8.47 -12.02 -3.56
N PRO A 43 7.13 -11.89 -3.64
CA PRO A 43 6.26 -12.02 -2.47
C PRO A 43 6.27 -13.43 -1.88
N ILE A 44 6.29 -14.47 -2.73
CA ILE A 44 6.35 -15.88 -2.27
C ILE A 44 7.67 -16.14 -1.52
N HIS A 45 8.79 -15.63 -2.03
CA HIS A 45 10.08 -15.78 -1.35
C HIS A 45 10.17 -14.95 -0.06
N MET A 46 9.56 -13.75 0.00
CA MET A 46 9.46 -12.95 1.23
C MET A 46 8.62 -13.68 2.30
N LEU A 47 7.46 -14.24 1.92
CA LEU A 47 6.57 -14.95 2.84
C LEU A 47 7.26 -16.14 3.55
N MET A 48 8.17 -16.83 2.85
CA MET A 48 8.95 -17.95 3.42
C MET A 48 10.14 -17.50 4.26
N SER A 49 10.63 -16.27 4.06
CA SER A 49 11.83 -15.74 4.72
C SER A 49 11.51 -14.84 5.91
N ASP A 50 10.23 -14.57 6.19
CA ASP A 50 9.77 -13.72 7.29
C ASP A 50 9.28 -14.55 8.50
N PRO A 51 10.19 -15.03 9.39
CA PRO A 51 9.82 -15.85 10.55
C PRO A 51 8.89 -15.12 11.53
N ILE A 52 8.82 -13.78 11.46
CA ILE A 52 7.96 -12.94 12.29
C ILE A 52 6.49 -13.32 12.19
N VAL A 53 5.98 -13.62 10.99
CA VAL A 53 4.57 -13.98 10.81
C VAL A 53 4.29 -15.34 11.42
N GLY A 54 5.21 -16.30 11.22
CA GLY A 54 5.12 -17.63 11.84
C GLY A 54 5.11 -17.57 13.36
N PHE A 55 5.97 -16.75 13.96
CA PHE A 55 6.00 -16.57 15.42
C PHE A 55 4.73 -15.91 15.95
N ILE A 56 4.18 -14.90 15.26
CA ILE A 56 2.93 -14.24 15.66
C ILE A 56 1.75 -15.23 15.58
N CYS A 57 1.62 -15.99 14.49
CA CYS A 57 0.54 -16.95 14.32
C CYS A 57 0.62 -18.11 15.32
N LEU A 58 1.83 -18.61 15.62
CA LEU A 58 2.03 -19.64 16.64
C LEU A 58 1.70 -19.09 18.03
N TYR A 59 2.13 -17.87 18.34
CA TYR A 59 1.86 -17.21 19.61
C TYR A 59 0.35 -17.01 19.84
N THR A 60 -0.38 -16.52 18.84
CA THR A 60 -1.84 -16.33 18.94
C THR A 60 -2.58 -17.64 19.05
N ALA A 61 -2.19 -18.68 18.28
CA ALA A 61 -2.80 -20.00 18.35
C ALA A 61 -2.56 -20.72 19.68
N CYS A 62 -1.40 -20.53 20.31
CA CYS A 62 -1.08 -21.14 21.60
C CYS A 62 -1.76 -20.45 22.78
N ILE A 63 -1.94 -19.12 22.76
CA ILE A 63 -2.60 -18.38 23.84
C ILE A 63 -4.13 -18.44 23.72
N HIS A 64 -4.64 -18.32 22.50
CA HIS A 64 -6.07 -18.34 22.23
C HIS A 64 -6.38 -19.64 21.50
N CYS A 65 -6.77 -20.66 22.25
CA CYS A 65 -7.22 -21.94 21.69
C CYS A 65 -8.39 -21.67 20.73
N PHE A 66 -8.08 -21.64 19.43
CA PHE A 66 -8.92 -21.02 18.40
C PHE A 66 -10.17 -21.87 18.17
N ASN A 67 -11.34 -21.39 18.60
CA ASN A 67 -12.61 -21.98 18.21
C ASN A 67 -12.99 -21.49 16.80
N ILE A 68 -13.87 -22.24 16.12
CA ILE A 68 -14.35 -21.89 14.77
C ILE A 68 -15.00 -20.49 14.75
N GLU A 69 -15.65 -20.11 15.85
CA GLU A 69 -16.35 -18.83 16.02
C GLU A 69 -15.39 -17.64 16.10
N ASP A 70 -14.24 -17.80 16.77
CA ASP A 70 -13.21 -16.75 16.89
C ASP A 70 -12.58 -16.43 15.52
N SER A 71 -12.44 -17.44 14.67
CA SER A 71 -12.00 -17.27 13.28
C SER A 71 -12.97 -16.39 12.49
N GLY A 72 -14.27 -16.66 12.61
CA GLY A 72 -15.32 -15.88 11.96
C GLY A 72 -15.34 -14.43 12.40
N LEU A 73 -15.08 -14.17 13.69
CA LEU A 73 -15.00 -12.82 14.25
C LEU A 73 -13.84 -12.02 13.65
N VAL A 74 -12.67 -12.65 13.48
CA VAL A 74 -11.51 -12.00 12.86
C VAL A 74 -11.78 -11.67 11.40
N PHE A 75 -12.39 -12.58 10.64
CA PHE A 75 -12.80 -12.30 9.26
C PHE A 75 -13.79 -11.14 9.17
N LEU A 76 -14.78 -11.10 10.06
CA LEU A 76 -15.76 -10.01 10.10
C LEU A 76 -15.08 -8.66 10.38
N SER A 77 -14.11 -8.63 11.30
CA SER A 77 -13.31 -7.43 11.57
C SER A 77 -12.56 -6.91 10.36
N ILE A 78 -11.98 -7.80 9.55
CA ILE A 78 -11.28 -7.40 8.32
C ILE A 78 -12.27 -6.78 7.34
N VAL A 79 -13.47 -7.37 7.19
CA VAL A 79 -14.52 -6.83 6.33
C VAL A 79 -14.96 -5.44 6.81
N VAL A 80 -15.20 -5.27 8.11
CA VAL A 80 -15.59 -3.98 8.70
C VAL A 80 -14.50 -2.93 8.52
N GLY A 81 -13.24 -3.28 8.79
CA GLY A 81 -12.09 -2.39 8.58
C GLY A 81 -11.93 -1.99 7.11
N SER A 82 -12.15 -2.92 6.18
CA SER A 82 -12.09 -2.63 4.74
C SER A 82 -13.21 -1.70 4.27
N LEU A 83 -14.42 -1.82 4.81
CA LEU A 83 -15.53 -0.91 4.53
C LEU A 83 -15.24 0.50 5.03
N LEU A 84 -14.75 0.63 6.26
CA LEU A 84 -14.38 1.92 6.86
C LEU A 84 -13.22 2.58 6.11
N GLY A 85 -12.20 1.80 5.72
CA GLY A 85 -11.10 2.27 4.89
C GLY A 85 -11.59 2.79 3.53
N THR A 86 -12.51 2.06 2.88
CA THR A 86 -13.09 2.47 1.59
C THR A 86 -13.86 3.78 1.71
N VAL A 87 -14.71 3.91 2.73
CA VAL A 87 -15.47 5.13 3.01
C VAL A 87 -14.52 6.31 3.26
N THR A 88 -13.45 6.10 4.03
CA THR A 88 -12.46 7.15 4.33
C THR A 88 -11.72 7.61 3.09
N VAL A 89 -11.31 6.69 2.21
CA VAL A 89 -10.69 7.03 0.93
C VAL A 89 -11.65 7.81 0.04
N ILE A 90 -12.93 7.41 -0.02
CA ILE A 90 -13.96 8.12 -0.80
C ILE A 90 -14.18 9.53 -0.25
N ILE A 91 -14.28 9.69 1.07
CA ILE A 91 -14.45 11.00 1.72
C ILE A 91 -13.23 11.87 1.45
N CYS A 92 -12.01 11.36 1.65
CA CYS A 92 -10.77 12.09 1.36
C CYS A 92 -10.72 12.52 -0.11
N ASN A 93 -11.11 11.65 -1.03
CA ASN A 93 -11.17 11.98 -2.45
C ASN A 93 -12.24 13.06 -2.76
N ALA A 94 -13.44 12.94 -2.20
CA ALA A 94 -14.51 13.92 -2.42
C ALA A 94 -14.19 15.30 -1.82
N PHE A 95 -13.66 15.35 -0.60
CA PHE A 95 -13.41 16.60 0.13
C PHE A 95 -12.06 17.25 -0.17
N LEU A 96 -11.00 16.48 -0.45
CA LEU A 96 -9.67 17.04 -0.67
C LEU A 96 -9.30 17.11 -2.15
N TYR A 97 -9.69 16.11 -2.95
CA TYR A 97 -9.27 16.04 -4.35
C TYR A 97 -10.19 16.85 -5.26
N LEU A 98 -11.51 16.66 -5.18
CA LEU A 98 -12.48 17.34 -6.06
C LEU A 98 -12.44 18.88 -6.00
N PRO A 99 -12.45 19.54 -4.82
CA PRO A 99 -12.42 21.00 -4.75
C PRO A 99 -11.04 21.59 -5.07
N LYS A 100 -9.95 20.83 -4.91
CA LYS A 100 -8.61 21.27 -5.33
C LYS A 100 -8.40 21.09 -6.83
N ALA A 101 -8.95 20.02 -7.43
CA ALA A 101 -9.01 19.82 -8.86
C ALA A 101 -9.83 20.91 -9.57
N ALA A 102 -10.96 21.32 -8.99
CA ALA A 102 -11.78 22.42 -9.51
C ALA A 102 -11.07 23.79 -9.48
N LYS A 103 -10.05 23.96 -8.63
CA LYS A 103 -9.23 25.18 -8.55
C LYS A 103 -8.03 25.19 -9.49
N HIS A 104 -7.74 24.10 -10.19
CA HIS A 104 -6.64 24.02 -11.17
C HIS A 104 -7.21 23.67 -12.56
N PRO A 105 -7.59 24.69 -13.37
CA PRO A 105 -8.15 24.50 -14.71
C PRO A 105 -7.13 23.99 -15.76
N ASP A 106 -5.82 23.97 -15.46
CA ASP A 106 -4.75 23.61 -16.41
C ASP A 106 -4.47 22.09 -16.56
N GLY A 107 -5.33 21.21 -16.05
CA GLY A 107 -5.27 19.77 -16.33
C GLY A 107 -4.07 19.00 -15.76
N GLN A 108 -3.11 19.68 -15.12
CA GLN A 108 -1.98 19.05 -14.43
C GLN A 108 -2.18 19.12 -12.91
N ILE A 109 -2.98 18.19 -12.38
CA ILE A 109 -3.06 18.00 -10.93
C ILE A 109 -1.76 17.31 -10.49
N PRO A 110 -0.97 17.90 -9.58
CA PRO A 110 0.24 17.24 -9.08
C PRO A 110 -0.15 15.92 -8.40
N PRO A 111 0.47 14.78 -8.79
CA PRO A 111 0.13 13.45 -8.26
C PRO A 111 0.31 13.35 -6.73
N ASP A 112 1.06 14.28 -6.14
CA ASP A 112 1.29 14.41 -4.69
C ASP A 112 0.00 14.59 -3.89
N HIS A 113 -1.06 15.13 -4.50
CA HIS A 113 -2.36 15.30 -3.85
C HIS A 113 -3.12 13.99 -3.64
N ARG A 114 -2.68 12.89 -4.25
CA ARG A 114 -3.25 11.55 -4.00
C ARG A 114 -2.56 10.83 -2.84
N LEU A 115 -1.50 11.39 -2.27
CA LEU A 115 -0.74 10.83 -1.16
C LEU A 115 -1.32 11.19 0.22
N TYR A 116 -2.20 12.18 0.33
CA TYR A 116 -2.88 12.54 1.59
C TYR A 116 -3.58 11.36 2.29
N PRO A 117 -4.36 10.48 1.61
CA PRO A 117 -4.93 9.30 2.25
C PRO A 117 -3.88 8.34 2.80
N ALA A 118 -2.69 8.23 2.19
CA ALA A 118 -1.59 7.42 2.74
C ALA A 118 -1.00 8.01 4.02
N GLN A 119 -0.98 9.35 4.17
CA GLN A 119 -0.52 9.99 5.40
C GLN A 119 -1.45 9.67 6.58
N ILE A 120 -2.77 9.73 6.36
CA ILE A 120 -3.78 9.36 7.36
C ILE A 120 -3.66 7.86 7.70
N GLY A 121 -3.59 7.01 6.68
CA GLY A 121 -3.43 5.56 6.87
C GLY A 121 -2.15 5.18 7.61
N SER A 122 -1.05 5.93 7.44
CA SER A 122 0.19 5.70 8.19
C SER A 122 0.04 5.96 9.70
N VAL A 123 -0.78 6.94 10.09
CA VAL A 123 -1.06 7.22 11.51
C VAL A 123 -1.93 6.11 12.09
N GLU A 124 -2.98 5.70 11.37
CA GLU A 124 -3.86 4.61 11.76
C GLU A 124 -3.11 3.28 11.91
N LEU A 125 -2.20 2.96 10.98
CA LEU A 125 -1.35 1.78 11.05
C LEU A 125 -0.43 1.80 12.27
N SER A 126 0.15 2.96 12.60
CA SER A 126 1.02 3.11 13.77
C SER A 126 0.25 2.92 15.07
N ILE A 127 -0.96 3.49 15.15
CA ILE A 127 -1.85 3.33 16.30
C ILE A 127 -2.28 1.86 16.43
N GLY A 128 -2.66 1.22 15.34
CA GLY A 128 -3.04 -0.20 15.33
C GLY A 128 -1.90 -1.11 15.81
N LEU A 129 -0.67 -0.90 15.33
CA LEU A 129 0.49 -1.68 15.79
C LEU A 129 0.79 -1.46 17.28
N PHE A 130 0.72 -0.21 17.75
CA PHE A 130 0.97 0.09 19.15
C PHE A 130 -0.10 -0.50 20.06
N TRP A 131 -1.37 -0.42 19.65
CA TRP A 131 -2.49 -1.03 20.35
C TRP A 131 -2.36 -2.56 20.38
N PHE A 132 -1.90 -3.16 19.28
CA PHE A 132 -1.64 -4.61 19.21
C PHE A 132 -0.55 -5.03 20.19
N ALA A 133 0.56 -4.29 20.22
CA ALA A 133 1.67 -4.55 21.13
C ALA A 133 1.23 -4.44 22.61
N CYS A 134 0.39 -3.45 22.94
CA CYS A 134 -0.14 -3.26 24.29
C CYS A 134 -1.13 -4.34 24.72
N THR A 135 -1.79 -5.01 23.77
CA THR A 135 -2.84 -6.01 24.02
C THR A 135 -2.35 -7.44 23.90
N ALA A 136 -1.05 -7.64 23.66
CA ALA A 136 -0.40 -8.95 23.58
C ALA A 136 -0.28 -9.70 24.94
N ARG A 137 -0.95 -9.25 26.01
CA ARG A 137 -0.94 -9.93 27.32
C ARG A 137 -2.05 -10.99 27.40
N ALA A 138 -1.75 -12.14 28.00
CA ALA A 138 -2.65 -13.29 28.12
C ALA A 138 -3.94 -13.03 28.95
N ASP A 139 -3.98 -11.95 29.74
CA ASP A 139 -5.14 -11.61 30.59
C ASP A 139 -6.25 -10.82 29.86
N ILE A 140 -6.08 -10.48 28.58
CA ILE A 140 -6.99 -9.59 27.84
C ILE A 140 -7.89 -10.40 26.91
N SER A 141 -9.20 -10.14 26.96
CA SER A 141 -10.21 -10.75 26.08
C SER A 141 -9.92 -10.55 24.59
N LEU A 142 -10.28 -11.56 23.77
CA LEU A 142 -10.17 -11.53 22.30
C LEU A 142 -10.80 -10.32 21.61
N ALA A 143 -11.71 -9.60 22.27
CA ALA A 143 -12.28 -8.37 21.73
C ALA A 143 -11.21 -7.32 21.38
N SER A 144 -10.13 -7.24 22.17
CA SER A 144 -9.10 -6.21 22.00
C SER A 144 -8.23 -6.39 20.74
N PRO A 145 -7.65 -7.59 20.47
CA PRO A 145 -6.96 -7.83 19.20
C PRO A 145 -7.90 -7.74 18.00
N VAL A 146 -9.18 -8.13 18.15
CA VAL A 146 -10.19 -8.02 17.09
C VAL A 146 -10.41 -6.57 16.66
N ILE A 147 -10.54 -5.63 17.62
CA ILE A 147 -10.65 -4.19 17.32
C ILE A 147 -9.37 -3.66 16.66
N THR A 148 -8.22 -4.14 17.12
CA THR A 148 -6.93 -3.72 16.57
C THR A 148 -6.78 -4.11 15.10
N ILE A 149 -7.25 -5.30 14.73
CA ILE A 149 -7.27 -5.78 13.34
C ILE A 149 -8.16 -4.87 12.47
N VAL A 150 -9.28 -4.35 12.98
CA VAL A 150 -10.13 -3.39 12.26
C VAL A 150 -9.34 -2.12 11.92
N VAL A 151 -8.67 -1.52 12.91
CA VAL A 151 -7.88 -0.29 12.74
C VAL A 151 -6.70 -0.51 11.78
N PHE A 152 -6.03 -1.65 11.91
CA PHE A 152 -4.94 -2.02 11.00
C PHE A 152 -5.42 -2.21 9.55
N ALA A 153 -6.52 -2.93 9.35
CA ALA A 153 -7.10 -3.17 8.02
C ALA A 153 -7.56 -1.87 7.36
N TRP A 154 -8.15 -0.95 8.13
CA TRP A 154 -8.53 0.38 7.67
C TRP A 154 -7.31 1.14 7.12
N GLY A 155 -6.27 1.31 7.94
CA GLY A 155 -5.08 2.07 7.53
C GLY A 155 -4.31 1.43 6.36
N ASN A 156 -4.25 0.09 6.33
CA ASN A 156 -3.59 -0.66 5.26
C ASN A 156 -4.27 -0.41 3.90
N LEU A 157 -5.61 -0.47 3.86
CA LEU A 157 -6.38 -0.23 2.64
C LEU A 157 -6.14 1.19 2.10
N GLY A 158 -6.14 2.20 2.99
CA GLY A 158 -5.90 3.60 2.62
C GLY A 158 -4.54 3.82 1.95
N VAL A 159 -3.48 3.25 2.52
CA VAL A 159 -2.11 3.32 1.96
C VAL A 159 -2.03 2.56 0.63
N PHE A 160 -2.63 1.38 0.54
CA PHE A 160 -2.59 0.55 -0.66
C PHE A 160 -3.29 1.21 -1.85
N VAL A 161 -4.50 1.74 -1.63
CA VAL A 161 -5.26 2.45 -2.67
C VAL A 161 -4.51 3.71 -3.11
N SER A 162 -4.02 4.51 -2.17
CA SER A 162 -3.24 5.72 -2.47
C SER A 162 -1.98 5.42 -3.31
N THR A 163 -1.22 4.39 -2.92
CA THR A 163 0.01 3.98 -3.63
C THR A 163 -0.30 3.49 -5.04
N THR A 164 -1.33 2.66 -5.19
CA THR A 164 -1.76 2.15 -6.51
C THR A 164 -2.19 3.30 -7.42
N GLN A 165 -2.96 4.23 -6.87
CA GLN A 165 -3.46 5.38 -7.61
C GLN A 165 -2.34 6.36 -8.01
N TYR A 166 -1.36 6.58 -7.12
CA TYR A 166 -0.14 7.32 -7.42
C TYR A 166 0.71 6.65 -8.51
N LEU A 167 0.85 5.32 -8.45
CA LEU A 167 1.56 4.54 -9.46
C LEU A 167 0.85 4.68 -10.82
N VAL A 168 -0.48 4.59 -10.85
CA VAL A 168 -1.23 4.74 -12.10
C VAL A 168 -1.00 6.12 -12.70
N ASP A 169 -1.08 7.21 -11.94
CA ASP A 169 -0.86 8.54 -12.53
C ASP A 169 0.58 8.77 -12.98
N THR A 170 1.53 8.32 -12.18
CA THR A 170 2.95 8.56 -12.48
C THR A 170 3.40 7.75 -13.70
N TYR A 171 2.83 6.55 -13.90
CA TYR A 171 3.24 5.65 -14.99
C TYR A 171 2.30 5.69 -16.21
N HIS A 172 1.00 5.94 -16.06
CA HIS A 172 0.03 6.07 -17.16
C HIS A 172 -0.25 7.51 -17.58
N GLY A 173 -0.02 8.51 -16.71
CA GLY A 173 -0.06 9.93 -17.09
C GLY A 173 1.04 10.35 -18.07
N LEU A 174 1.96 9.44 -18.41
CA LEU A 174 3.05 9.63 -19.38
C LEU A 174 2.79 8.94 -20.75
N THR A 175 1.59 8.39 -20.97
CA THR A 175 1.20 7.72 -22.22
C THR A 175 0.13 8.45 -23.04
N ILE A 176 -0.17 9.70 -22.72
CA ILE A 176 -1.01 10.60 -23.54
C ILE A 176 -0.25 11.87 -23.87
#